data_AF-A0A8H7P7J4-F1
#
_entry.id   AF-A0A8H7P7J4-F1
#
_cell.length_a   1.000
_cell.length_b   1.000
_cell.length_c   1.000
_cell.angle_alpha   90.00
_cell.angle_beta   90.00
_cell.angle_gamma   90.00
#
_symmetry.space_group_name_H-M   'P 1'
#
loop_
_entity.id
_entity.type
_entity.pdbx_description
1 polymer ?
#
loop_
_entity_poly.entity_id
_entity_poly.type
_entity_poly.pdbx_seq_one_letter_code
_entity_poly.pdbx_strand_id
1 'polypeptide(L)'
;MADAPPTFGYADSFTPTRTRKKRRSRLGKEALSPAVLLDRATEELTATDWLRDCKQLLRDALASLRLSAHRVLCLGLGSPAASRDARAQLAFLLAVCDDLSLDRTHISVYDPVFTADDTRLLDALGVHRLAENRACRFFQRFLLPYPGNSRRAGYAVDEPTIVFMPHCDLHLYENLFRENWTQARLPNLVLIANRLSEYAEK
;
A
#
# COMPACT_ATOMS: atom_id res chain seq x y z
N MET A 1 28.07 43.87 -54.63
CA MET A 1 27.53 44.61 -53.48
C MET A 1 26.12 44.08 -53.27
N ALA A 2 25.96 43.15 -52.33
CA ALA A 2 24.68 42.50 -52.05
C ALA A 2 24.35 42.76 -50.58
N ASP A 3 23.18 43.36 -50.37
CA ASP A 3 22.59 43.73 -49.08
C ASP A 3 22.40 42.51 -48.17
N ALA A 4 22.74 42.65 -46.90
CA ALA A 4 22.46 41.66 -45.87
C ALA A 4 21.00 41.80 -45.38
N PRO A 5 20.22 40.70 -45.29
CA PRO A 5 18.88 40.73 -44.72
C PRO A 5 18.91 40.84 -43.18
N PRO A 6 17.85 41.38 -42.56
CA PRO A 6 17.87 41.88 -41.19
C PRO A 6 18.08 40.78 -40.14
N THR A 7 19.01 41.02 -39.22
CA THR A 7 19.16 40.29 -37.97
C THR A 7 17.91 40.46 -37.11
N PHE A 8 17.09 39.41 -37.05
CA PHE A 8 16.00 39.30 -36.09
C PHE A 8 16.60 39.04 -34.70
N GLY A 9 16.64 40.07 -33.87
CA GLY A 9 17.02 39.96 -32.46
C GLY A 9 15.85 39.45 -31.64
N TYR A 10 16.01 38.27 -31.01
CA TYR A 10 15.20 37.93 -29.85
C TYR A 10 15.75 38.69 -28.65
N ALA A 11 15.27 39.92 -28.48
CA ALA A 11 15.26 40.58 -27.18
C ALA A 11 14.01 40.10 -26.43
N ASP A 12 14.05 38.84 -25.97
CA ASP A 12 13.21 38.40 -24.86
C ASP A 12 14.07 37.51 -23.96
N SER A 13 14.27 38.03 -22.77
CA SER A 13 15.15 37.55 -21.71
C SER A 13 14.88 36.08 -21.38
N PHE A 14 15.63 35.16 -21.99
CA PHE A 14 15.74 33.80 -21.47
C PHE A 14 16.43 33.90 -20.11
N THR A 15 15.62 33.94 -19.06
CA THR A 15 16.13 33.78 -17.70
C THR A 15 16.38 32.29 -17.54
N PRO A 16 17.63 31.82 -17.46
CA PRO A 16 17.86 30.42 -17.15
C PRO A 16 17.26 30.21 -15.76
N THR A 17 16.24 29.37 -15.65
CA THR A 17 15.78 28.91 -14.34
C THR A 17 17.01 28.32 -13.67
N ARG A 18 17.50 29.01 -12.63
CA ARG A 18 18.69 28.61 -11.88
C ARG A 18 18.51 27.13 -11.59
N THR A 19 19.45 26.33 -12.12
CA THR A 19 19.63 24.92 -11.78
C THR A 19 19.33 24.78 -10.31
N ARG A 20 18.26 24.05 -9.98
CA ARG A 20 17.75 23.92 -8.62
C ARG A 20 18.93 23.48 -7.78
N LYS A 21 19.48 24.44 -7.03
CA LYS A 21 20.72 24.30 -6.28
C LYS A 21 20.54 23.03 -5.46
N LYS A 22 21.27 21.98 -5.81
CA LYS A 22 21.28 20.67 -5.13
C LYS A 22 21.31 21.00 -3.65
N ARG A 23 20.17 20.82 -2.97
CA ARG A 23 19.98 21.34 -1.61
C ARG A 23 21.04 20.63 -0.80
N ARG A 24 22.08 21.39 -0.44
CA ARG A 24 23.20 20.95 0.37
C ARG A 24 22.58 20.17 1.53
N SER A 25 23.00 18.92 1.66
CA SER A 25 22.73 18.05 2.80
C SER A 25 22.64 18.91 4.06
N ARG A 26 21.47 18.89 4.71
CA ARG A 26 21.37 19.27 6.12
C ARG A 26 22.16 18.21 6.87
N LEU A 27 23.47 18.38 6.95
CA LEU A 27 24.33 17.69 7.87
C LEU A 27 23.76 17.93 9.28
N GLY A 28 23.34 16.86 9.95
CA GLY A 28 23.15 16.85 11.40
C GLY A 28 21.73 16.93 11.96
N LYS A 29 20.67 16.62 11.21
CA LYS A 29 19.47 16.04 11.85
C LYS A 29 19.52 14.55 11.60
N GLU A 30 19.83 13.77 12.64
CA GLU A 30 19.56 12.34 12.60
C GLU A 30 18.13 12.15 12.08
N ALA A 31 18.01 11.40 10.98
CA ALA A 31 16.71 11.04 10.48
C ALA A 31 16.02 10.23 11.59
N LEU A 32 14.81 10.64 11.98
CA LEU A 32 14.04 9.91 12.97
C LEU A 32 13.85 8.48 12.50
N SER A 33 13.92 7.53 13.44
CA SER A 33 13.72 6.12 13.11
C SER A 33 12.30 5.89 12.54
N PRO A 34 12.11 4.90 11.66
CA PRO A 34 10.78 4.53 11.15
C PRO A 34 9.76 4.27 12.25
N ALA A 35 10.18 3.71 13.40
CA ALA A 35 9.32 3.49 14.56
C ALA A 35 8.80 4.81 15.15
N VAL A 36 9.67 5.79 15.40
CA VAL A 36 9.25 7.11 15.91
C VAL A 36 8.31 7.83 14.93
N LEU A 37 8.54 7.65 13.63
CA LEU A 37 7.64 8.21 12.61
C LEU A 37 6.28 7.50 12.57
N LEU A 38 6.24 6.19 12.83
CA LEU A 38 5.00 5.42 12.94
C LEU A 38 4.22 5.81 14.19
N ASP A 39 4.89 6.02 15.33
CA ASP A 39 4.26 6.48 16.57
C ASP A 39 3.54 7.81 16.36
N ARG A 40 4.22 8.77 15.72
CA ARG A 40 3.61 10.07 15.36
C ARG A 40 2.42 9.93 14.41
N ALA A 41 2.52 9.05 13.41
CA ALA A 41 1.39 8.79 12.52
C ALA A 41 0.20 8.19 13.27
N THR A 42 0.47 7.34 14.26
CA THR A 42 -0.55 6.76 15.14
C THR A 42 -1.19 7.84 16.02
N GLU A 43 -0.40 8.70 16.64
CA GLU A 43 -0.89 9.86 17.40
C GLU A 43 -1.79 10.76 16.54
N GLU A 44 -1.34 11.13 15.34
CA GLU A 44 -2.12 11.93 14.38
C GLU A 44 -3.48 11.30 14.07
N LEU A 45 -3.54 9.97 13.85
CA LEU A 45 -4.79 9.26 13.60
C LEU A 45 -5.71 9.26 14.82
N THR A 46 -5.15 9.03 16.02
CA THR A 46 -5.92 9.00 17.28
C THR A 46 -6.41 10.37 17.74
N ALA A 47 -5.81 11.45 17.26
CA ALA A 47 -6.21 12.82 17.59
C ALA A 47 -7.57 13.22 16.97
N THR A 48 -8.10 12.41 16.06
CA THR A 48 -9.39 12.65 15.39
C THR A 48 -10.37 11.53 15.67
N ASP A 49 -11.67 11.80 15.59
CA ASP A 49 -12.69 10.75 15.69
C ASP A 49 -12.72 9.82 14.46
N TRP A 50 -12.01 10.16 13.38
CA TRP A 50 -11.97 9.37 12.15
C TRP A 50 -11.58 7.91 12.38
N LEU A 51 -10.55 7.67 13.20
CA LEU A 51 -10.12 6.30 13.51
C LEU A 51 -11.21 5.52 14.25
N ARG A 52 -11.92 6.18 15.18
CA ARG A 52 -13.03 5.59 15.93
C ARG A 52 -14.17 5.22 15.00
N ASP A 53 -14.53 6.13 14.09
CA ASP A 53 -15.60 5.92 13.13
C ASP A 53 -15.26 4.77 12.17
N CYS A 54 -14.03 4.71 11.64
CA CYS A 54 -13.57 3.60 10.81
C CYS A 54 -13.61 2.25 11.53
N LYS A 55 -13.21 2.22 12.81
CA LYS A 55 -13.30 1.00 13.64
C LYS A 55 -14.76 0.57 13.84
N GLN A 56 -15.66 1.51 14.10
CA GLN A 56 -17.09 1.22 14.24
C GLN A 56 -17.68 0.67 12.93
N LEU A 57 -17.40 1.32 11.80
CA LEU A 57 -17.83 0.86 10.47
C LEU A 57 -17.38 -0.58 10.17
N LEU A 58 -16.13 -0.91 10.51
CA LEU A 58 -15.62 -2.27 10.31
C LEU A 58 -16.32 -3.28 11.24
N ARG A 59 -16.52 -2.95 12.52
CA ARG A 59 -17.26 -3.81 13.45
C ARG A 59 -18.68 -4.06 12.97
N ASP A 60 -19.37 -3.03 12.49
CA ASP A 60 -20.73 -3.13 11.96
C ASP A 60 -20.78 -3.98 10.69
N ALA A 61 -19.79 -3.84 9.79
CA ALA A 61 -19.67 -4.67 8.60
C ALA A 61 -19.43 -6.15 8.95
N LEU A 62 -18.50 -6.45 9.86
CA LEU A 62 -18.24 -7.82 10.33
C LEU A 62 -19.48 -8.44 10.98
N ALA A 63 -20.18 -7.68 11.83
CA ALA A 63 -21.42 -8.12 12.47
C ALA A 63 -22.54 -8.38 11.46
N SER A 64 -22.71 -7.50 10.46
CA SER A 64 -23.72 -7.64 9.40
C SER A 64 -23.47 -8.89 8.53
N LEU A 65 -22.20 -9.17 8.24
CA LEU A 65 -21.80 -10.37 7.50
C LEU A 65 -21.77 -11.64 8.39
N ARG A 66 -21.94 -11.49 9.71
CA ARG A 66 -21.80 -12.56 10.72
C ARG A 66 -20.44 -13.27 10.62
N LEU A 67 -19.40 -12.51 10.36
CA LEU A 67 -18.03 -13.00 10.20
C LEU A 67 -17.20 -12.68 11.44
N SER A 68 -16.42 -13.67 11.89
CA SER A 68 -15.29 -13.46 12.79
C SER A 68 -14.01 -13.60 11.98
N ALA A 69 -13.50 -12.47 11.51
CA ALA A 69 -12.25 -12.47 10.76
C ALA A 69 -11.08 -12.51 11.73
N HIS A 70 -10.29 -13.58 11.67
CA HIS A 70 -9.11 -13.77 12.51
C HIS A 70 -7.80 -13.49 11.79
N ARG A 71 -7.88 -13.18 10.48
CA ARG A 71 -6.74 -13.01 9.60
C ARG A 71 -6.80 -11.71 8.85
N VAL A 72 -5.61 -11.20 8.58
CA VAL A 72 -5.43 -9.98 7.82
C VAL A 72 -4.43 -10.23 6.71
N LEU A 73 -4.82 -9.87 5.49
CA LEU A 73 -3.96 -9.85 4.33
C LEU A 73 -3.86 -8.41 3.83
N CYS A 74 -2.69 -7.80 3.96
CA CYS A 74 -2.40 -6.48 3.46
C CYS A 74 -1.52 -6.59 2.21
N LEU A 75 -2.01 -6.07 1.10
CA LEU A 75 -1.27 -5.99 -0.16
C LEU A 75 -1.13 -4.51 -0.53
N GLY A 76 0.02 -4.12 -1.07
CA GLY A 76 0.21 -2.76 -1.57
C GLY A 76 0.33 -1.69 -0.48
N LEU A 77 0.98 -2.02 0.66
CA LEU A 77 1.15 -1.11 1.79
C LEU A 77 2.02 0.13 1.46
N GLY A 78 2.89 0.03 0.46
CA GLY A 78 3.98 0.96 0.21
C GLY A 78 5.16 0.78 1.18
N SER A 79 6.03 1.78 1.29
CA SER A 79 7.17 1.78 2.22
C SER A 79 6.91 2.70 3.42
N PRO A 80 6.53 2.18 4.61
CA PRO A 80 6.39 2.97 5.83
C PRO A 80 7.66 3.75 6.23
N ALA A 81 8.85 3.27 5.94
CA ALA A 81 10.08 4.03 6.20
C ALA A 81 10.17 5.27 5.30
N ALA A 82 9.78 5.16 4.03
CA ALA A 82 9.95 6.23 3.04
C ALA A 82 8.72 7.14 2.85
N SER A 83 7.51 6.64 3.05
CA SER A 83 6.25 7.34 2.69
C SER A 83 5.36 7.62 3.90
N ARG A 84 4.84 8.86 3.99
CA ARG A 84 3.89 9.25 5.05
C ARG A 84 2.57 8.50 4.91
N ASP A 85 2.11 8.29 3.69
CA ASP A 85 0.84 7.64 3.42
C ASP A 85 0.93 6.15 3.78
N ALA A 86 2.03 5.48 3.42
CA ALA A 86 2.28 4.10 3.83
C ALA A 86 2.38 3.93 5.36
N ARG A 87 2.96 4.92 6.07
CA ARG A 87 2.94 4.94 7.54
C ARG A 87 1.53 5.08 8.11
N ALA A 88 0.75 6.01 7.56
CA ALA A 88 -0.63 6.19 8.00
C ALA A 88 -1.46 4.92 7.74
N GLN A 89 -1.27 4.26 6.59
CA GLN A 89 -1.89 2.98 6.30
C GLN A 89 -1.48 1.89 7.29
N LEU A 90 -0.18 1.75 7.60
CA LEU A 90 0.30 0.78 8.59
C LEU A 90 -0.26 1.09 9.99
N ALA A 91 -0.23 2.35 10.43
CA ALA A 91 -0.77 2.76 11.72
C ALA A 91 -2.27 2.44 11.83
N PHE A 92 -3.05 2.74 10.78
CA PHE A 92 -4.46 2.41 10.72
C PHE A 92 -4.70 0.89 10.75
N LEU A 93 -3.96 0.12 9.95
CA LEU A 93 -4.02 -1.35 9.94
C LEU A 93 -3.79 -1.93 11.32
N LEU A 94 -2.73 -1.51 12.00
CA LEU A 94 -2.38 -1.98 13.34
C LEU A 94 -3.47 -1.62 14.36
N ALA A 95 -3.96 -0.38 14.32
CA ALA A 95 -5.01 0.09 15.23
C ALA A 95 -6.33 -0.66 15.06
N VAL A 96 -6.68 -1.05 13.83
CA VAL A 96 -7.83 -1.91 13.53
C VAL A 96 -7.62 -3.32 14.06
N CYS A 97 -6.44 -3.90 13.86
CA CYS A 97 -6.14 -5.24 14.37
C CYS A 97 -6.19 -5.28 15.91
N ASP A 98 -5.71 -4.23 16.57
CA ASP A 98 -5.75 -4.11 18.04
C ASP A 98 -7.19 -3.98 18.54
N ASP A 99 -8.03 -3.21 17.84
CA ASP A 99 -9.46 -3.06 18.16
C ASP A 99 -10.20 -4.40 18.12
N LEU A 100 -9.84 -5.23 17.14
CA LEU A 100 -10.41 -6.55 16.93
C LEU A 100 -9.69 -7.64 17.75
N SER A 101 -8.70 -7.28 18.58
CA SER A 101 -7.89 -8.20 19.38
C SER A 101 -7.24 -9.32 18.55
N LEU A 102 -6.74 -8.98 17.36
CA LEU A 102 -6.09 -9.92 16.45
C LEU A 102 -4.62 -10.12 16.81
N ASP A 103 -4.19 -11.38 16.82
CA ASP A 103 -2.78 -11.71 16.95
C ASP A 103 -1.99 -11.19 15.74
N ARG A 104 -0.88 -10.50 16.00
CA ARG A 104 0.04 -9.99 14.96
C ARG A 104 0.57 -11.10 14.06
N THR A 105 0.67 -12.34 14.57
CA THR A 105 1.09 -13.52 13.78
C THR A 105 0.11 -13.86 12.64
N HIS A 106 -1.14 -13.40 12.72
CA HIS A 106 -2.16 -13.58 11.67
C HIS A 106 -2.23 -12.41 10.67
N ILE A 107 -1.39 -11.40 10.83
CA ILE A 107 -1.28 -10.27 9.91
C ILE A 107 -0.18 -10.57 8.91
N SER A 108 -0.55 -10.71 7.65
CA SER A 108 0.37 -10.90 6.53
C SER A 108 0.42 -9.66 5.65
N VAL A 109 1.61 -9.10 5.45
CA VAL A 109 1.82 -7.90 4.62
C VAL A 109 2.72 -8.19 3.42
N TYR A 110 2.44 -7.54 2.30
CA TYR A 110 3.30 -7.56 1.12
C TYR A 110 3.28 -6.24 0.37
N ASP A 111 4.45 -5.75 0.01
CA ASP A 111 4.65 -4.75 -1.03
C ASP A 111 6.03 -4.97 -1.68
N PRO A 112 6.15 -4.96 -3.03
CA PRO A 112 7.44 -5.07 -3.69
C PRO A 112 8.41 -3.91 -3.38
N VAL A 113 7.90 -2.77 -2.88
CA VAL A 113 8.72 -1.60 -2.57
C VAL A 113 9.27 -1.58 -1.14
N PHE A 114 9.04 -2.65 -0.35
CA PHE A 114 9.60 -2.75 0.98
C PHE A 114 11.14 -2.65 0.97
N THR A 115 11.65 -1.74 1.78
CA THR A 115 13.07 -1.54 2.01
C THR A 115 13.57 -2.38 3.19
N ALA A 116 14.88 -2.35 3.43
CA ALA A 116 15.46 -2.98 4.62
C ALA A 116 14.97 -2.34 5.93
N ASP A 117 14.66 -1.04 5.92
CA ASP A 117 14.09 -0.34 7.07
C ASP A 117 12.63 -0.77 7.31
N ASP A 118 11.85 -0.95 6.25
CA ASP A 118 10.48 -1.48 6.35
C ASP A 118 10.48 -2.89 6.92
N THR A 119 11.39 -3.73 6.42
CA THR A 119 11.56 -5.10 6.90
C THR A 119 11.86 -5.12 8.40
N ARG A 120 12.84 -4.33 8.85
CA ARG A 120 13.18 -4.23 10.28
C ARG A 120 12.00 -3.72 11.12
N LEU A 121 11.29 -2.70 10.63
CA LEU A 121 10.14 -2.13 11.31
C LEU A 121 9.02 -3.18 11.47
N LEU A 122 8.65 -3.85 10.39
CA LEU A 122 7.58 -4.86 10.39
C LEU A 122 7.95 -6.08 11.24
N ASP A 123 9.19 -6.54 11.18
CA ASP A 123 9.70 -7.64 12.01
C ASP A 123 9.66 -7.25 13.50
N ALA A 124 10.04 -6.01 13.85
CA ALA A 124 9.97 -5.50 15.22
C ALA A 124 8.52 -5.36 15.75
N LEU A 125 7.55 -5.15 14.85
CA LEU A 125 6.12 -5.11 15.16
C LEU A 125 5.48 -6.51 15.25
N GLY A 126 6.24 -7.57 14.95
CA GLY A 126 5.73 -8.95 14.93
C GLY A 126 4.80 -9.24 13.75
N VAL A 127 4.84 -8.43 12.69
CA VAL A 127 3.97 -8.57 11.51
C VAL A 127 4.64 -9.48 10.49
N HIS A 128 3.91 -10.49 10.01
CA HIS A 128 4.46 -11.47 9.07
C HIS A 128 4.55 -10.88 7.65
N ARG A 129 5.77 -10.81 7.10
CA ARG A 129 5.99 -10.40 5.70
C ARG A 129 5.87 -11.61 4.78
N LEU A 130 5.08 -11.49 3.73
CA LEU A 130 4.93 -12.53 2.74
C LEU A 130 6.17 -12.56 1.83
N ALA A 131 6.70 -13.77 1.60
CA ALA A 131 7.84 -13.95 0.70
C ALA A 131 7.43 -13.66 -0.76
N GLU A 132 8.35 -13.02 -1.49
CA GLU A 132 8.22 -12.76 -2.94
C GLU A 132 7.73 -14.00 -3.70
N ASN A 133 8.12 -15.22 -3.38
CA ASN A 133 7.74 -16.40 -4.17
C ASN A 133 6.22 -16.68 -4.29
N ARG A 134 5.40 -16.14 -3.36
CA ARG A 134 3.93 -16.17 -3.42
C ARG A 134 3.32 -14.93 -4.09
N ALA A 135 4.07 -13.82 -4.14
CA ALA A 135 3.66 -12.52 -4.66
C ALA A 135 4.31 -12.14 -6.01
N CYS A 136 5.59 -12.45 -6.23
CA CYS A 136 6.24 -12.52 -7.53
C CYS A 136 5.56 -13.50 -8.47
N ARG A 137 4.98 -14.64 -8.07
CA ARG A 137 4.19 -15.42 -9.05
C ARG A 137 2.93 -14.65 -9.52
N PHE A 138 2.49 -13.64 -8.77
CA PHE A 138 1.41 -12.69 -9.08
C PHE A 138 1.90 -11.65 -10.13
N PHE A 139 3.13 -11.13 -9.96
CA PHE A 139 3.76 -10.15 -10.86
C PHE A 139 4.49 -10.76 -12.08
N GLN A 140 5.13 -11.92 -11.93
CA GLN A 140 5.96 -12.61 -12.92
C GLN A 140 5.14 -13.27 -14.04
N ARG A 141 3.81 -13.45 -13.83
CA ARG A 141 2.88 -13.79 -14.93
C ARG A 141 2.91 -12.74 -16.06
N PHE A 142 3.24 -11.49 -15.74
CA PHE A 142 3.24 -10.40 -16.72
C PHE A 142 4.59 -10.17 -17.43
N LEU A 143 5.69 -10.77 -16.94
CA LEU A 143 7.01 -10.56 -17.55
C LEU A 143 7.50 -11.72 -18.44
N LEU A 144 6.95 -12.94 -18.33
CA LEU A 144 7.28 -14.04 -19.26
C LEU A 144 6.10 -15.03 -19.43
N PRO A 145 5.69 -15.35 -20.68
CA PRO A 145 4.79 -16.47 -20.94
C PRO A 145 5.59 -17.78 -20.89
N TYR A 146 5.72 -18.39 -19.70
CA TYR A 146 6.28 -19.74 -19.60
C TYR A 146 5.16 -20.78 -19.52
N PRO A 147 4.98 -21.65 -20.54
CA PRO A 147 4.03 -22.73 -20.47
C PRO A 147 4.54 -23.80 -19.51
N GLY A 148 3.70 -24.23 -18.56
CA GLY A 148 3.96 -25.44 -17.78
C GLY A 148 4.04 -25.30 -16.25
N ASN A 149 3.88 -24.12 -15.66
CA ASN A 149 3.86 -23.98 -14.20
C ASN A 149 2.49 -23.53 -13.66
N SER A 150 1.54 -24.47 -13.63
CA SER A 150 0.19 -24.30 -13.10
C SER A 150 0.15 -24.32 -11.56
N ARG A 151 0.92 -23.46 -10.89
CA ARG A 151 0.70 -23.16 -9.47
C ARG A 151 0.52 -21.66 -9.27
N ARG A 152 -0.76 -21.28 -9.40
CA ARG A 152 -1.34 -19.94 -9.24
C ARG A 152 -0.74 -19.22 -8.03
N ALA A 153 -0.14 -18.06 -8.25
CA ALA A 153 -0.08 -17.08 -7.18
C ALA A 153 -1.33 -16.24 -7.27
N GLY A 154 -2.33 -16.68 -6.52
CA GLY A 154 -3.33 -15.82 -5.96
C GLY A 154 -3.30 -16.04 -4.46
N TYR A 155 -3.75 -15.04 -3.70
CA TYR A 155 -4.00 -15.22 -2.28
C TYR A 155 -5.39 -15.82 -2.14
N ALA A 156 -5.46 -17.15 -2.10
CA ALA A 156 -6.69 -17.86 -1.80
C ALA A 156 -7.13 -17.56 -0.36
N VAL A 157 -8.39 -17.16 -0.21
CA VAL A 157 -9.00 -16.82 1.07
C VAL A 157 -10.05 -17.88 1.39
N ASP A 158 -9.60 -18.92 2.08
CA ASP A 158 -10.43 -20.08 2.44
C ASP A 158 -11.18 -19.88 3.77
N GLU A 159 -10.89 -18.81 4.51
CA GLU A 159 -11.54 -18.44 5.77
C GLU A 159 -11.73 -16.91 5.87
N PRO A 160 -12.69 -16.41 6.67
CA PRO A 160 -12.97 -14.99 6.79
C PRO A 160 -11.72 -14.16 7.08
N THR A 161 -11.36 -13.28 6.15
CA THR A 161 -10.11 -12.53 6.15
C THR A 161 -10.38 -11.08 5.79
N ILE A 162 -9.83 -10.17 6.60
CA ILE A 162 -9.78 -8.75 6.26
C ILE A 162 -8.68 -8.56 5.23
N VAL A 163 -9.05 -8.13 4.03
CA VAL A 163 -8.11 -7.83 2.96
C VAL A 163 -7.95 -6.32 2.86
N PHE A 164 -6.77 -5.84 3.23
CA PHE A 164 -6.42 -4.43 3.32
C PHE A 164 -5.63 -4.01 2.08
N MET A 165 -6.25 -3.19 1.23
CA MET A 165 -5.72 -2.78 -0.08
C MET A 165 -6.00 -1.29 -0.44
N PRO A 166 -6.00 -0.33 0.49
CA PRO A 166 -6.18 1.07 0.11
C PRO A 166 -5.05 1.55 -0.80
N HIS A 167 -5.37 2.43 -1.73
CA HIS A 167 -4.48 2.97 -2.77
C HIS A 167 -3.74 1.93 -3.62
N CYS A 168 -4.24 0.68 -3.65
CA CYS A 168 -3.69 -0.37 -4.50
C CYS A 168 -4.06 -0.21 -5.97
N ASP A 169 -3.16 -0.66 -6.84
CA ASP A 169 -3.39 -0.73 -8.28
C ASP A 169 -4.51 -1.71 -8.64
N LEU A 170 -5.24 -1.38 -9.72
CA LEU A 170 -6.36 -2.19 -10.23
C LEU A 170 -5.99 -3.66 -10.43
N HIS A 171 -4.80 -3.94 -10.97
CA HIS A 171 -4.36 -5.31 -11.23
C HIS A 171 -4.28 -6.16 -9.95
N LEU A 172 -4.01 -5.56 -8.79
CA LEU A 172 -4.00 -6.30 -7.52
C LEU A 172 -5.42 -6.77 -7.15
N TYR A 173 -6.42 -5.93 -7.38
CA TYR A 173 -7.82 -6.29 -7.19
C TYR A 173 -8.27 -7.37 -8.16
N GLU A 174 -7.98 -7.23 -9.45
CA GLU A 174 -8.38 -8.22 -10.47
C GLU A 174 -7.88 -9.62 -10.13
N ASN A 175 -6.63 -9.72 -9.69
CA ASN A 175 -6.02 -10.99 -9.34
C ASN A 175 -6.58 -11.56 -8.03
N LEU A 176 -6.82 -10.71 -7.02
CA LEU A 176 -7.49 -11.13 -5.78
C LEU A 176 -8.87 -11.72 -6.08
N PHE A 177 -9.68 -10.99 -6.86
CA PHE A 177 -11.02 -11.45 -7.24
C PHE A 177 -10.93 -12.72 -8.08
N ARG A 178 -10.08 -12.77 -9.09
CA ARG A 178 -9.91 -13.94 -9.96
C ARG A 178 -9.60 -15.23 -9.19
N GLU A 179 -8.76 -15.18 -8.16
CA GLU A 179 -8.44 -16.36 -7.35
C GLU A 179 -9.58 -16.77 -6.41
N ASN A 180 -10.40 -15.80 -5.99
CA ASN A 180 -11.45 -15.99 -4.98
C ASN A 180 -12.87 -15.97 -5.57
N TRP A 181 -13.04 -15.90 -6.90
CA TRP A 181 -14.33 -15.80 -7.58
C TRP A 181 -15.10 -17.13 -7.60
N THR A 182 -15.41 -17.63 -6.42
CA THR A 182 -16.15 -18.87 -6.20
C THR A 182 -17.10 -18.66 -5.02
N GLN A 183 -18.20 -19.42 -4.99
CA GLN A 183 -19.17 -19.36 -3.89
C GLN A 183 -18.54 -19.71 -2.54
N ALA A 184 -17.45 -20.49 -2.52
CA ALA A 184 -16.76 -20.89 -1.30
C ALA A 184 -15.81 -19.82 -0.75
N ARG A 185 -15.20 -18.98 -1.62
CA ARG A 185 -14.12 -18.05 -1.22
C ARG A 185 -14.53 -16.59 -1.20
N LEU A 186 -15.41 -16.17 -2.11
CA LEU A 186 -15.82 -14.77 -2.21
C LEU A 186 -16.46 -14.25 -0.90
N PRO A 187 -17.32 -15.02 -0.20
CA PRO A 187 -17.91 -14.58 1.07
C PRO A 187 -16.90 -14.40 2.21
N ASN A 188 -15.69 -14.94 2.08
CA ASN A 188 -14.65 -14.82 3.09
C ASN A 188 -13.90 -13.49 3.02
N LEU A 189 -14.09 -12.69 1.95
CA LEU A 189 -13.37 -11.44 1.74
C LEU A 189 -14.08 -10.27 2.43
N VAL A 190 -13.41 -9.65 3.40
CA VAL A 190 -13.83 -8.36 3.98
C VAL A 190 -12.84 -7.29 3.52
N LEU A 191 -13.23 -6.47 2.55
CA LEU A 191 -12.32 -5.53 1.89
C LEU A 191 -12.28 -4.17 2.60
N ILE A 192 -11.08 -3.74 2.99
CA ILE A 192 -10.75 -2.34 3.25
C ILE A 192 -9.97 -1.86 2.04
N ALA A 193 -10.65 -1.14 1.15
CA ALA A 193 -10.22 -0.98 -0.23
C ALA A 193 -10.51 0.42 -0.77
N ASN A 194 -9.98 0.69 -1.96
CA ASN A 194 -10.40 1.78 -2.80
C ASN A 194 -11.90 1.66 -3.13
N ARG A 195 -12.48 2.76 -3.58
CA ARG A 195 -13.84 2.77 -4.08
C ARG A 195 -13.86 2.01 -5.41
N LEU A 196 -14.26 0.74 -5.38
CA LEU A 196 -14.24 -0.13 -6.57
C LEU A 196 -15.06 0.42 -7.74
N SER A 197 -16.06 1.26 -7.46
CA SER A 197 -16.84 1.99 -8.46
C SER A 197 -16.00 2.90 -9.36
N GLU A 198 -14.81 3.32 -8.91
CA GLU A 198 -13.89 4.14 -9.71
C GLU A 198 -13.19 3.33 -10.82
N TYR A 199 -13.23 1.99 -10.73
CA TYR A 199 -12.68 1.08 -11.73
C TYR A 199 -13.74 0.45 -12.63
N ALA A 200 -15.01 0.56 -12.25
CA ALA A 200 -16.10 0.15 -13.11
C ALA A 200 -16.19 1.16 -14.27
N GLU A 201 -15.85 0.73 -15.49
CA GLU A 201 -16.15 1.51 -16.69
C GLU A 201 -17.65 1.88 -16.69
N LYS A 202 -17.94 3.13 -17.08
CA LYS A 202 -19.31 3.60 -17.31
C LYS A 202 -19.79 3.17 -18.68
#